data_AF-A0A0U3URZ2-F1
#
_entry.id   AF-A0A0U3URZ2-F1
#
_cell.length_a   1.000
_cell.length_b   1.000
_cell.length_c   1.000
_cell.angle_alpha   90.00
_cell.angle_beta   90.00
_cell.angle_gamma   90.00
#
_symmetry.space_group_name_H-M   'P 1'
#
loop_
_entity.id
_entity.type
_entity.pdbx_description
1 polymer ?
#
loop_
_entity_poly.entity_id
_entity_poly.type
_entity_poly.pdbx_seq_one_letter_code
_entity_poly.pdbx_strand_id
1 'polypeptide(L)'
;MEKSLDNNGYIEFPFPATTNADGSVNPCGFDLTVETERIDEIAAGEHSENLRRLLEEVNLQDGVFMTLACDWQQREDGVCGFIDIAFRPALSSGSSEETQSLDQAFELYLGRQEKQHNMQSGTLVNYARAVLDWGWSPLHQRHMRYEKVTVRYYCQQAEDAEWCFDHLRHFLVTWYPAYRGKS
;
A
#
# COMPACT_ATOMS: atom_id res chain seq x y z
N MET A 1 -7.32 2.59 -19.31
CA MET A 1 -8.29 1.49 -19.19
C MET A 1 -8.72 1.50 -17.73
N GLU A 2 -9.99 1.78 -17.44
CA GLU A 2 -10.47 2.22 -16.13
C GLU A 2 -10.68 1.02 -15.20
N LYS A 3 -9.75 0.76 -14.27
CA LYS A 3 -9.97 -0.15 -13.14
C LYS A 3 -10.70 0.61 -12.03
N SER A 4 -11.99 0.89 -12.24
CA SER A 4 -12.90 1.39 -11.22
C SER A 4 -13.26 0.22 -10.29
N LEU A 5 -12.62 0.14 -9.12
CA LEU A 5 -13.04 -0.78 -8.07
C LEU A 5 -14.10 -0.13 -7.18
N ASP A 6 -15.10 -0.93 -6.84
CA ASP A 6 -16.13 -0.61 -5.86
C ASP A 6 -15.48 -0.13 -4.55
N ASN A 7 -15.88 1.05 -4.08
CA ASN A 7 -15.35 1.66 -2.86
C ASN A 7 -15.85 0.97 -1.59
N ASN A 8 -16.71 -0.06 -1.70
CA ASN A 8 -17.36 -0.73 -0.57
C ASN A 8 -18.02 0.27 0.41
N GLY A 9 -18.39 1.47 -0.07
CA GLY A 9 -18.94 2.57 0.74
C GLY A 9 -17.92 3.41 1.55
N TYR A 10 -16.64 3.06 1.55
CA TYR A 10 -15.60 3.73 2.34
C TYR A 10 -14.95 4.88 1.58
N ILE A 11 -15.64 6.03 1.55
CA ILE A 11 -15.17 7.24 0.87
C ILE A 11 -14.65 8.32 1.82
N GLU A 12 -14.85 8.21 3.13
CA GLU A 12 -14.39 9.19 4.12
C GLU A 12 -13.37 8.56 5.08
N PHE A 13 -12.16 9.13 5.15
CA PHE A 13 -11.09 8.69 6.05
C PHE A 13 -10.88 9.69 7.21
N PRO A 14 -10.61 9.23 8.46
CA PRO A 14 -10.48 7.84 8.93
C PRO A 14 -11.78 7.04 8.78
N PHE A 15 -11.65 5.75 8.47
CA PHE A 15 -12.82 4.89 8.23
C PHE A 15 -13.53 4.61 9.56
N PRO A 16 -14.88 4.67 9.63
CA PRO A 16 -15.60 4.48 10.87
C PRO A 16 -15.43 3.06 11.39
N ALA A 17 -15.16 2.90 12.69
CA ALA A 17 -15.06 1.60 13.35
C ALA A 17 -16.29 0.72 13.04
N THR A 18 -16.05 -0.56 12.79
CA THR A 18 -17.09 -1.57 12.58
C THR A 18 -17.07 -2.60 13.69
N THR A 19 -18.16 -3.35 13.86
CA THR A 19 -18.20 -4.48 14.80
C THR A 19 -18.07 -5.77 14.00
N ASN A 20 -17.10 -6.60 14.35
CA ASN A 20 -16.93 -7.93 13.79
C ASN A 20 -18.08 -8.85 14.21
N ALA A 21 -18.25 -9.98 13.51
CA ALA A 21 -19.31 -10.96 13.80
C ALA A 21 -19.20 -11.58 15.20
N ASP A 22 -18.01 -11.58 15.80
CA ASP A 22 -17.74 -12.06 17.16
C ASP A 22 -17.96 -11.00 18.26
N GLY A 23 -18.38 -9.79 17.90
CA GLY A 23 -18.63 -8.67 18.82
C GLY A 23 -17.39 -7.83 19.15
N SER A 24 -16.21 -8.17 18.62
CA SER A 24 -15.03 -7.30 18.72
C SER A 24 -15.19 -6.03 17.88
N VAL A 25 -14.61 -4.92 18.32
CA VAL A 25 -14.57 -3.68 17.54
C VAL A 25 -13.40 -3.78 16.57
N ASN A 26 -13.69 -3.72 15.26
CA ASN A 26 -12.70 -3.40 14.25
C ASN A 26 -12.52 -1.88 14.26
N PRO A 27 -11.36 -1.40 14.72
CA PRO A 27 -11.10 0.03 14.81
C PRO A 27 -11.31 0.80 13.49
N CYS A 28 -11.20 0.09 12.35
CA CYS A 28 -11.09 0.65 11.01
C CYS A 28 -9.87 1.60 10.87
N GLY A 29 -9.66 2.17 9.68
CA GLY A 29 -8.42 2.86 9.35
C GLY A 29 -8.20 4.14 10.16
N PHE A 30 -7.06 4.25 10.86
CA PHE A 30 -6.61 5.46 11.55
C PHE A 30 -5.50 6.17 10.78
N ASP A 31 -5.39 7.48 11.01
CA ASP A 31 -4.33 8.30 10.41
C ASP A 31 -3.01 8.10 11.17
N LEU A 32 -2.24 7.09 10.77
CA LEU A 32 -0.94 6.78 11.36
C LEU A 32 0.10 7.91 11.22
N THR A 33 -0.16 8.94 10.40
CA THR A 33 0.72 10.12 10.35
C THR A 33 0.55 11.04 11.57
N VAL A 34 -0.57 10.88 12.28
CA VAL A 34 -0.93 11.63 13.50
C VAL A 34 -0.87 10.72 14.73
N GLU A 35 -1.40 9.51 14.62
CA GLU A 35 -1.57 8.54 15.73
C GLU A 35 -0.59 7.36 15.57
N THR A 36 0.70 7.66 15.45
CA THR A 36 1.76 6.65 15.16
C THR A 36 1.80 5.50 16.17
N GLU A 37 1.45 5.77 17.44
CA GLU A 37 1.45 4.82 18.55
C GLU A 37 0.38 3.73 18.40
N ARG A 38 -0.63 3.97 17.57
CA ARG A 38 -1.75 3.04 17.36
C ARG A 38 -1.43 1.96 16.33
N ILE A 39 -0.20 1.94 15.81
CA ILE A 39 0.27 0.89 14.90
C ILE A 39 0.19 -0.51 15.53
N ASP A 40 0.32 -0.60 16.86
CA ASP A 40 0.17 -1.85 17.61
C ASP A 40 -1.27 -2.38 17.64
N GLU A 41 -2.27 -1.55 17.27
CA GLU A 41 -3.67 -1.99 17.13
C GLU A 41 -3.93 -2.68 15.79
N ILE A 42 -2.96 -2.69 14.86
CA ILE A 42 -3.11 -3.24 13.51
C ILE A 42 -2.72 -4.71 13.52
N ALA A 43 -3.70 -5.59 13.73
CA ALA A 43 -3.51 -7.04 13.76
C ALA A 43 -2.77 -7.60 12.54
N ALA A 44 -3.00 -7.03 11.34
CA ALA A 44 -2.30 -7.45 10.12
C ALA A 44 -0.76 -7.33 10.26
N GLY A 45 -0.27 -6.34 11.00
CA GLY A 45 1.17 -6.13 11.24
C GLY A 45 1.81 -7.17 12.17
N GLU A 46 1.02 -7.97 12.90
CA GLU A 46 1.55 -9.05 13.75
C GLU A 46 1.99 -10.28 12.93
N HIS A 47 1.46 -10.42 11.72
CA HIS A 47 1.72 -11.57 10.85
C HIS A 47 2.97 -11.42 9.97
N SER A 48 3.50 -10.21 9.85
CA SER A 48 4.61 -9.91 8.94
C SER A 48 5.49 -8.77 9.43
N GLU A 49 6.78 -9.04 9.60
CA GLU A 49 7.75 -8.02 9.99
C GLU A 49 7.87 -6.92 8.93
N ASN A 50 7.89 -7.28 7.63
CA ASN A 50 8.02 -6.27 6.58
C ASN A 50 6.73 -5.50 6.35
N LEU A 51 5.54 -6.09 6.57
CA LEU A 51 4.30 -5.31 6.59
C LEU A 51 4.34 -4.28 7.72
N ARG A 52 4.73 -4.69 8.94
CA ARG A 52 4.87 -3.76 10.06
C ARG A 52 5.85 -2.63 9.75
N ARG A 53 7.04 -2.93 9.25
CA ARG A 53 8.03 -1.91 8.84
C ARG A 53 7.52 -1.01 7.73
N LEU A 54 6.76 -1.54 6.76
CA LEU A 54 6.13 -0.75 5.71
C LEU A 54 5.16 0.26 6.34
N LEU A 55 4.28 -0.18 7.24
CA LEU A 55 3.33 0.71 7.93
C LEU A 55 4.06 1.77 8.76
N GLU A 56 5.13 1.40 9.48
CA GLU A 56 5.93 2.35 10.27
C GLU A 56 6.59 3.41 9.37
N GLU A 57 7.32 2.99 8.34
CA GLU A 57 8.18 3.87 7.54
C GLU A 57 7.39 4.75 6.56
N VAL A 58 6.31 4.22 5.97
CA VAL A 58 5.45 5.00 5.06
C VAL A 58 4.80 6.17 5.80
N ASN A 59 4.48 6.02 7.09
CA ASN A 59 3.77 7.03 7.87
C ASN A 59 4.67 8.03 8.63
N LEU A 60 6.00 7.97 8.46
CA LEU A 60 6.94 8.95 9.05
C LEU A 60 6.67 10.39 8.57
N GLN A 61 6.90 11.40 9.41
CA GLN A 61 6.43 12.78 9.22
C GLN A 61 6.73 13.41 7.84
N ASP A 62 7.90 13.13 7.24
CA ASP A 62 8.33 13.71 5.96
C ASP A 62 8.03 12.82 4.74
N GLY A 63 7.26 11.74 4.93
CA GLY A 63 6.91 10.80 3.86
C GLY A 63 5.95 11.38 2.81
N VAL A 64 6.14 10.99 1.55
CA VAL A 64 5.25 11.39 0.43
C VAL A 64 3.88 10.71 0.52
N PHE A 65 3.85 9.50 1.08
CA PHE A 65 2.67 8.65 1.16
C PHE A 65 2.17 8.51 2.59
N MET A 66 0.94 8.05 2.75
CA MET A 66 0.38 7.57 3.99
C MET A 66 -0.39 6.27 3.73
N THR A 67 -0.47 5.40 4.72
CA THR A 67 -1.33 4.20 4.65
C THR A 67 -2.70 4.52 5.22
N LEU A 68 -3.73 3.91 4.67
CA LEU A 68 -5.13 4.14 5.08
C LEU A 68 -5.70 2.91 5.77
N ALA A 69 -5.44 1.74 5.22
CA ALA A 69 -5.91 0.48 5.74
C ALA A 69 -5.02 -0.63 5.19
N CYS A 70 -4.94 -1.74 5.90
CA CYS A 70 -4.32 -2.94 5.40
C CYS A 70 -5.01 -4.16 5.98
N ASP A 71 -4.79 -5.29 5.33
CA ASP A 71 -5.26 -6.57 5.78
C ASP A 71 -4.25 -7.67 5.43
N TRP A 72 -4.27 -8.73 6.22
CA TRP A 72 -3.47 -9.92 6.05
C TRP A 72 -4.28 -11.13 6.48
N GLN A 73 -4.38 -12.12 5.60
CA GLN A 73 -5.15 -13.32 5.84
C GLN A 73 -4.40 -14.56 5.38
N GLN A 74 -4.34 -15.56 6.26
CA GLN A 74 -3.94 -16.91 5.90
C GLN A 74 -5.11 -17.64 5.23
N ARG A 75 -4.85 -18.24 4.07
CA ARG A 75 -5.76 -19.17 3.38
C ARG A 75 -5.14 -20.56 3.30
N GLU A 76 -5.94 -21.55 2.90
CA GLU A 76 -5.46 -22.93 2.72
C GLU A 76 -4.41 -23.04 1.60
N ASP A 77 -4.51 -22.18 0.59
CA ASP A 77 -3.74 -22.19 -0.65
C ASP A 77 -2.73 -21.04 -0.77
N GLY A 78 -2.55 -20.26 0.30
CA GLY A 78 -1.60 -19.15 0.33
C GLY A 78 -1.93 -18.08 1.36
N VAL A 79 -1.36 -16.91 1.15
CA VAL A 79 -1.53 -15.71 1.97
C VAL A 79 -2.02 -14.58 1.07
N CYS A 80 -3.00 -13.81 1.54
CA CYS A 80 -3.53 -12.70 0.77
C CYS A 80 -3.97 -11.53 1.65
N GLY A 81 -4.18 -10.40 1.01
CA GLY A 81 -4.69 -9.21 1.68
C GLY A 81 -4.58 -7.99 0.80
N PHE A 82 -4.51 -6.82 1.42
CA PHE A 82 -4.32 -5.57 0.71
C PHE A 82 -3.60 -4.53 1.57
N ILE A 83 -3.08 -3.51 0.90
CA ILE A 83 -2.63 -2.26 1.51
C ILE A 83 -3.24 -1.11 0.72
N ASP A 84 -3.96 -0.24 1.41
CA ASP A 84 -4.48 1.01 0.90
C ASP A 84 -3.51 2.14 1.24
N ILE A 85 -3.08 2.89 0.24
CA ILE A 85 -2.16 4.02 0.35
C ILE A 85 -2.72 5.25 -0.36
N ALA A 86 -2.26 6.43 0.05
CA ALA A 86 -2.56 7.69 -0.62
C ALA A 86 -1.37 8.65 -0.55
N PHE A 87 -1.32 9.60 -1.48
CA PHE A 87 -0.41 10.74 -1.41
C PHE A 87 -0.81 11.67 -0.26
N ARG A 88 0.18 12.18 0.48
CA ARG A 88 -0.11 13.12 1.57
C ARG A 88 -0.46 14.50 1.03
N PRO A 89 -1.59 15.08 1.45
CA PRO A 89 -2.07 16.38 0.94
C PRO A 89 -1.12 17.54 1.26
N ALA A 90 -0.53 17.54 2.46
CA ALA A 90 0.31 18.63 2.94
C ALA A 90 1.68 18.70 2.24
N LEU A 91 2.14 17.58 1.69
CA LEU A 91 3.47 17.43 1.08
C LEU A 91 3.40 17.21 -0.44
N SER A 92 2.23 16.81 -0.96
CA SER A 92 2.00 16.63 -2.38
C SER A 92 0.52 16.68 -2.73
N SER A 93 0.13 17.62 -3.60
CA SER A 93 -1.06 17.43 -4.44
C SER A 93 -0.68 16.48 -5.58
N GLY A 94 -0.52 15.18 -5.28
CA GLY A 94 -0.34 14.19 -6.32
C GLY A 94 -1.44 14.34 -7.36
N SER A 95 -1.08 14.44 -8.64
CA SER A 95 -2.10 14.54 -9.67
C SER A 95 -2.82 13.20 -9.81
N SER A 96 -4.04 13.22 -10.35
CA SER A 96 -4.76 11.98 -10.65
C SER A 96 -3.95 11.05 -11.56
N GLU A 97 -3.21 11.65 -12.50
CA GLU A 97 -2.31 10.92 -13.39
C GLU A 97 -1.11 10.29 -12.63
N GLU A 98 -0.56 11.00 -11.63
CA GLU A 98 0.53 10.51 -10.80
C GLU A 98 0.11 9.28 -9.99
N THR A 99 -1.08 9.30 -9.40
CA THR A 99 -1.66 8.13 -8.72
C THR A 99 -1.90 6.97 -9.69
N GLN A 100 -2.52 7.25 -10.84
CA GLN A 100 -2.88 6.22 -11.81
C GLN A 100 -1.67 5.57 -12.51
N SER A 101 -0.48 6.14 -12.36
CA SER A 101 0.78 5.63 -12.93
C SER A 101 1.71 5.02 -11.88
N LEU A 102 1.28 4.89 -10.62
CA LEU A 102 2.11 4.38 -9.53
C LEU A 102 2.53 2.92 -9.75
N ASP A 103 1.67 2.11 -10.35
CA ASP A 103 1.96 0.72 -10.76
C ASP A 103 3.09 0.66 -11.79
N GLN A 104 3.04 1.51 -12.82
CA GLN A 104 4.08 1.63 -13.84
C GLN A 104 5.40 2.12 -13.24
N ALA A 105 5.35 3.06 -12.31
CA ALA A 105 6.53 3.51 -11.59
C ALA A 105 7.14 2.39 -10.74
N PHE A 106 6.32 1.53 -10.13
CA PHE A 106 6.78 0.36 -9.41
C PHE A 106 7.46 -0.67 -10.34
N GLU A 107 6.90 -0.92 -11.52
CA GLU A 107 7.56 -1.78 -12.53
C GLU A 107 8.90 -1.21 -12.99
N LEU A 108 9.00 0.11 -13.18
CA LEU A 108 10.28 0.77 -13.49
C LEU A 108 11.30 0.60 -12.37
N TYR A 109 10.87 0.70 -11.11
CA TYR A 109 11.71 0.42 -9.95
C TYR A 109 12.21 -1.04 -9.98
N LEU A 110 11.33 -2.02 -10.14
CA LEU A 110 11.70 -3.44 -10.19
C LEU A 110 12.66 -3.73 -11.35
N GLY A 111 12.42 -3.15 -12.54
CA GLY A 111 13.32 -3.27 -13.67
C GLY A 111 14.72 -2.68 -13.42
N ARG A 112 14.85 -1.68 -12.54
CA ARG A 112 16.17 -1.19 -12.07
C ARG A 112 16.82 -2.17 -11.09
N GLN A 113 16.05 -2.78 -10.18
CA GLN A 113 16.55 -3.81 -9.28
C GLN A 113 17.09 -5.01 -10.07
N GLU A 114 16.34 -5.48 -11.06
CA GLU A 114 16.79 -6.57 -11.96
C GLU A 114 18.16 -6.27 -12.58
N LYS A 115 18.33 -5.05 -13.13
CA LYS A 115 19.60 -4.62 -13.72
C LYS A 115 20.73 -4.57 -12.70
N GLN A 116 20.47 -3.98 -11.53
CA GLN A 116 21.47 -3.84 -10.46
C GLN A 116 21.97 -5.21 -9.98
N HIS A 117 21.10 -6.21 -9.94
CA HIS A 117 21.41 -7.55 -9.48
C HIS A 117 21.74 -8.55 -10.61
N ASN A 118 21.94 -8.07 -11.84
CA ASN A 118 22.23 -8.89 -13.03
C ASN A 118 21.21 -10.02 -13.26
N MET A 119 19.93 -9.75 -12.97
CA MET A 119 18.84 -10.67 -13.21
C MET A 119 18.37 -10.58 -14.66
N GLN A 120 17.69 -11.62 -15.13
CA GLN A 120 17.02 -11.57 -16.42
C GLN A 120 15.93 -10.48 -16.39
N SER A 121 15.84 -9.71 -17.48
CA SER A 121 14.82 -8.66 -17.59
C SER A 121 13.42 -9.25 -17.49
N GLY A 122 12.58 -8.62 -16.68
CA GLY A 122 11.21 -9.02 -16.43
C GLY A 122 11.03 -10.08 -15.35
N THR A 123 12.10 -10.61 -14.73
CA THR A 123 11.97 -11.61 -13.66
C THR A 123 11.14 -11.07 -12.47
N LEU A 124 11.53 -9.94 -11.89
CA LEU A 124 10.83 -9.33 -10.77
C LEU A 124 9.52 -8.68 -11.21
N VAL A 125 9.51 -8.02 -12.37
CA VAL A 125 8.31 -7.36 -12.90
C VAL A 125 7.19 -8.37 -13.17
N ASN A 126 7.49 -9.49 -13.83
CA ASN A 126 6.47 -10.50 -14.13
C ASN A 126 6.01 -11.23 -12.86
N TYR A 127 6.91 -11.45 -11.90
CA TYR A 127 6.54 -12.01 -10.62
C TYR A 127 5.57 -11.07 -9.88
N ALA A 128 5.92 -9.79 -9.74
CA ALA A 128 5.05 -8.79 -9.11
C ALA A 128 3.67 -8.71 -9.79
N ARG A 129 3.60 -8.75 -11.12
CA ARG A 129 2.32 -8.79 -11.86
C ARG A 129 1.47 -10.03 -11.59
N ALA A 130 2.10 -11.14 -11.21
CA ALA A 130 1.39 -12.38 -10.92
C ALA A 130 0.80 -12.40 -9.51
N VAL A 131 1.43 -11.70 -8.56
CA VAL A 131 1.04 -11.73 -7.14
C VAL A 131 0.45 -10.42 -6.63
N LEU A 132 0.60 -9.30 -7.34
CA LEU A 132 0.06 -7.99 -6.99
C LEU A 132 -0.99 -7.52 -8.00
N ASP A 133 -2.10 -6.97 -7.49
CA ASP A 133 -3.11 -6.27 -8.27
C ASP A 133 -3.30 -4.85 -7.75
N TRP A 134 -3.01 -3.88 -8.63
CA TRP A 134 -3.14 -2.46 -8.34
C TRP A 134 -4.50 -1.95 -8.81
N GLY A 135 -5.16 -1.22 -7.91
CA GLY A 135 -6.39 -0.50 -8.17
C GLY A 135 -6.31 0.91 -7.63
N TRP A 136 -7.13 1.80 -8.17
CA TRP A 136 -7.28 3.15 -7.67
C TRP A 136 -8.75 3.49 -7.51
N SER A 137 -9.05 4.38 -6.58
CA SER A 137 -10.41 4.81 -6.33
C SER A 137 -10.47 6.19 -5.66
N PRO A 138 -11.55 6.96 -5.85
CA PRO A 138 -11.70 8.24 -5.18
C PRO A 138 -11.82 8.06 -3.65
N LEU A 139 -11.14 8.93 -2.91
CA LEU A 139 -11.20 9.03 -1.45
C LEU A 139 -11.48 10.49 -1.05
N HIS A 140 -12.20 10.72 0.04
CA HIS A 140 -12.37 12.03 0.65
C HIS A 140 -11.83 11.99 2.09
N GLN A 141 -11.15 13.06 2.50
CA GLN A 141 -10.68 13.23 3.88
C GLN A 141 -10.68 14.71 4.22
N ARG A 142 -11.37 15.09 5.30
CA ARG A 142 -11.42 16.48 5.81
C ARG A 142 -11.75 17.53 4.72
N HIS A 143 -12.77 17.27 3.89
CA HIS A 143 -13.23 18.12 2.78
C HIS A 143 -12.28 18.26 1.57
N MET A 144 -11.20 17.48 1.53
CA MET A 144 -10.35 17.34 0.35
C MET A 144 -10.68 16.05 -0.39
N ARG A 145 -10.52 16.05 -1.72
CA ARG A 145 -10.68 14.87 -2.58
C ARG A 145 -9.30 14.34 -2.94
N TYR A 146 -9.14 13.05 -2.75
CA TYR A 146 -7.93 12.26 -2.90
C TYR A 146 -8.20 11.09 -3.84
N GLU A 147 -7.15 10.35 -4.08
CA GLU A 147 -7.23 9.01 -4.63
C GLU A 147 -6.52 8.06 -3.69
N LYS A 148 -7.17 6.93 -3.48
CA LYS A 148 -6.65 5.78 -2.77
C LYS A 148 -6.12 4.81 -3.81
N VAL A 149 -4.89 4.36 -3.61
CA VAL A 149 -4.33 3.20 -4.31
C VAL A 149 -4.49 1.99 -3.42
N THR A 150 -5.11 0.94 -3.94
CA THR A 150 -5.21 -0.36 -3.29
C THR A 150 -4.25 -1.30 -3.99
N VAL A 151 -3.29 -1.83 -3.24
CA VAL A 151 -2.43 -2.93 -3.69
C VAL A 151 -2.92 -4.20 -3.03
N ARG A 152 -3.61 -5.06 -3.78
CA ARG A 152 -3.96 -6.40 -3.33
C ARG A 152 -2.81 -7.35 -3.59
N TYR A 153 -2.61 -8.30 -2.71
CA TYR A 153 -1.62 -9.35 -2.90
C TYR A 153 -2.23 -10.73 -2.69
N TYR A 154 -1.76 -11.69 -3.48
CA TYR A 154 -2.06 -13.10 -3.33
C TYR A 154 -0.78 -13.88 -3.61
N CYS A 155 -0.25 -14.54 -2.58
CA CYS A 155 1.04 -15.22 -2.57
C CYS A 155 0.84 -16.67 -2.16
N GLN A 156 1.55 -17.62 -2.78
CA GLN A 156 1.43 -19.03 -2.40
C GLN A 156 2.10 -19.32 -1.06
N GLN A 157 3.17 -18.58 -0.73
CA GLN A 157 3.92 -18.72 0.51
C GLN A 157 3.93 -17.39 1.29
N ALA A 158 4.20 -17.44 2.59
CA ALA A 158 4.28 -16.23 3.40
C ALA A 158 5.53 -15.41 3.06
N GLU A 159 6.63 -16.08 2.69
CA GLU A 159 7.89 -15.48 2.28
C GLU A 159 7.75 -14.65 0.99
N ASP A 160 6.86 -15.06 0.08
CA ASP A 160 6.49 -14.31 -1.11
C ASP A 160 5.82 -12.97 -0.75
N ALA A 161 4.97 -12.97 0.29
CA ALA A 161 4.34 -11.76 0.80
C ALA A 161 5.37 -10.83 1.48
N GLU A 162 6.32 -11.39 2.25
CA GLU A 162 7.44 -10.64 2.82
C GLU A 162 8.25 -9.92 1.74
N TRP A 163 8.54 -10.59 0.62
CA TRP A 163 9.19 -9.99 -0.53
C TRP A 163 8.38 -8.81 -1.10
N CYS A 164 7.05 -8.98 -1.23
CA CYS A 164 6.17 -7.92 -1.72
C CYS A 164 6.24 -6.68 -0.82
N PHE A 165 6.15 -6.88 0.50
CA PHE A 165 6.16 -5.78 1.46
C PHE A 165 7.50 -5.06 1.51
N ASP A 166 8.63 -5.79 1.45
CA ASP A 166 9.95 -5.16 1.44
C ASP A 166 10.16 -4.28 0.19
N HIS A 167 9.77 -4.78 -0.98
CA HIS A 167 9.87 -4.02 -2.22
C HIS A 167 8.90 -2.84 -2.27
N LEU A 168 7.66 -2.99 -1.80
CA LEU A 168 6.70 -1.89 -1.68
C LEU A 168 7.21 -0.81 -0.71
N ARG A 169 7.74 -1.21 0.45
CA ARG A 169 8.35 -0.30 1.42
C ARG A 169 9.48 0.50 0.78
N HIS A 170 10.46 -0.18 0.19
CA HIS A 170 11.60 0.51 -0.42
C HIS A 170 11.17 1.43 -1.58
N PHE A 171 10.21 1.00 -2.39
CA PHE A 171 9.64 1.81 -3.45
C PHE A 171 8.99 3.10 -2.91
N LEU A 172 8.07 2.97 -1.95
CA LEU A 172 7.28 4.10 -1.44
C LEU A 172 8.12 5.07 -0.60
N VAL A 173 9.06 4.55 0.19
CA VAL A 173 9.82 5.34 1.17
C VAL A 173 11.09 5.93 0.56
N THR A 174 11.76 5.20 -0.34
CA THR A 174 13.09 5.59 -0.84
C THR A 174 13.07 5.93 -2.33
N TRP A 175 12.69 4.98 -3.17
CA TRP A 175 12.92 5.11 -4.61
C TRP A 175 11.99 6.14 -5.25
N TYR A 176 10.69 6.06 -4.99
CA TYR A 176 9.69 6.92 -5.62
C TYR A 176 9.86 8.39 -5.24
N PRO A 177 10.04 8.76 -3.96
CA PRO A 177 10.32 10.15 -3.60
C PRO A 177 11.55 10.73 -4.31
N ALA A 178 12.63 9.94 -4.44
CA ALA A 178 13.85 10.35 -5.13
C ALA A 178 13.70 10.40 -6.67
N TYR A 179 12.85 9.56 -7.23
CA TYR A 179 12.51 9.56 -8.66
C TYR A 179 11.67 10.80 -9.03
N ARG A 180 10.62 11.05 -8.25
CA ARG A 180 9.70 12.19 -8.40
C ARG A 180 10.39 13.55 -8.31
N GLY A 181 11.37 13.70 -7.43
CA GLY A 181 12.14 14.95 -7.31
C GLY A 181 13.07 15.25 -8.50
N LYS A 182 13.23 14.32 -9.43
CA LYS A 182 14.10 14.45 -10.63
C LYS A 182 13.32 14.55 -11.94
N SER A 183 12.00 14.33 -11.90
CA SER A 183 11.09 14.40 -13.06
C SER A 183 10.53 15.80 -13.28
#